data_AF-A0ABD5NLP6-F1
#
_entry.id   AF-A0ABD5NLP6-F1
#
_cell.length_a   1.000
_cell.length_b   1.000
_cell.length_c   1.000
_cell.angle_alpha   90.00
_cell.angle_beta   90.00
_cell.angle_gamma   90.00
#
_symmetry.space_group_name_H-M   'P 1'
#
loop_
_entity.id
_entity.type
_entity.pdbx_description
1 polymer ?
#
loop_
_entity_poly.entity_id
_entity_poly.type
_entity_poly.pdbx_seq_one_letter_code
_entity_poly.pdbx_strand_id
1 'polypeptide(L)'
;MNTLKQAASGELLTDAQEAALTAIKDHREDDAKFINLHGPQHAGKTFLCWVLQQDSDWAYYQALPDNANTPTTIYDHGNPDRRATRKLRNHASINGLATIVYVTERPAEEVYPRVELSPAEEHYSEIASNWADLGLDLDTAPSPIQQ
;
A
#
# COMPACT_ATOMS: atom_id res chain seq x y z
N MET A 1 -3.86 -0.65 -19.70
CA MET A 1 -3.04 -0.25 -18.53
C MET A 1 -3.69 1.01 -17.95
N ASN A 2 -3.88 1.09 -16.63
CA ASN A 2 -4.61 2.18 -15.98
C ASN A 2 -3.77 3.48 -15.99
N THR A 3 -4.32 4.61 -16.46
CA THR A 3 -3.66 5.92 -16.53
C THR A 3 -3.08 6.35 -15.17
N LEU A 4 -3.79 6.10 -14.07
CA LEU A 4 -3.30 6.38 -12.72
C LEU A 4 -2.05 5.58 -12.36
N LYS A 5 -1.98 4.32 -12.79
CA LYS A 5 -0.81 3.48 -12.54
C LYS A 5 0.41 3.94 -13.35
N GLN A 6 0.19 4.51 -14.54
CA GLN A 6 1.26 5.10 -15.36
C GLN A 6 1.74 6.45 -14.84
N ALA A 7 0.82 7.24 -14.28
CA ALA A 7 1.12 8.53 -13.67
C ALA A 7 1.62 8.43 -12.23
N ALA A 8 1.61 7.24 -11.61
CA ALA A 8 1.97 7.05 -10.21
C ALA A 8 3.36 7.60 -9.91
N SER A 9 3.40 8.75 -9.22
CA SER A 9 4.58 9.50 -8.85
C SER A 9 4.41 10.00 -7.41
N GLY A 10 5.54 10.20 -6.72
CA GLY A 10 5.56 10.81 -5.39
C GLY A 10 4.92 12.20 -5.37
N GLU A 11 4.98 12.93 -6.48
CA GLU A 11 4.40 14.30 -6.62
C GLU A 11 2.87 14.32 -6.53
N LEU A 12 2.21 13.18 -6.72
CA LEU A 12 0.74 13.06 -6.66
C LEU A 12 0.25 12.49 -5.33
N LEU A 13 1.17 12.22 -4.39
CA LEU A 13 0.81 11.79 -3.06
C LEU A 13 0.23 12.98 -2.28
N THR A 14 -0.88 12.74 -1.60
CA THR A 14 -1.36 13.63 -0.54
C THR A 14 -0.43 13.56 0.68
N ASP A 15 -0.49 14.54 1.57
CA ASP A 15 0.29 14.55 2.82
C ASP A 15 0.14 13.25 3.64
N ALA A 16 -1.09 12.73 3.74
CA ALA A 16 -1.36 11.48 4.46
C ALA A 16 -0.66 10.25 3.84
N GLN A 17 -0.58 10.21 2.51
CA GLN A 17 0.11 9.14 1.80
C GLN A 17 1.63 9.30 1.85
N GLU A 18 2.14 10.53 1.82
CA GLU A 18 3.57 10.81 1.99
C GLU A 18 4.04 10.40 3.39
N ALA A 19 3.26 10.72 4.43
CA ALA A 19 3.52 10.28 5.80
C ALA A 19 3.53 8.75 5.93
N ALA A 20 2.55 8.07 5.32
CA ALA A 20 2.52 6.60 5.30
C ALA A 20 3.69 5.99 4.52
N LEU A 21 4.08 6.58 3.38
CA LEU A 21 5.24 6.14 2.61
C LEU A 21 6.54 6.28 3.41
N THR A 22 6.70 7.40 4.12
CA THR A 22 7.84 7.65 5.00
C THR A 22 7.90 6.61 6.12
N ALA A 23 6.80 6.38 6.82
CA ALA A 23 6.74 5.37 7.89
C ALA A 23 7.06 3.94 7.40
N ILE A 24 6.66 3.57 6.17
CA ILE A 24 7.04 2.29 5.57
C ILE A 24 8.56 2.20 5.36
N LYS A 25 9.18 3.29 4.88
CA LYS A 25 10.63 3.35 4.65
C LYS A 25 11.39 3.29 5.97
N ASP A 26 10.97 4.04 6.97
CA ASP A 26 11.58 4.04 8.31
C ASP A 26 11.55 2.62 8.91
N HIS A 27 10.41 1.93 8.85
CA HIS A 27 10.33 0.54 9.30
C HIS A 27 11.24 -0.41 8.51
N ARG A 28 11.40 -0.21 7.20
CA ARG A 28 12.35 -1.00 6.40
C ARG A 28 13.78 -0.76 6.84
N GLU A 29 14.15 0.50 7.12
CA GLU A 29 15.48 0.88 7.63
C GLU A 29 15.75 0.28 9.02
N ASP A 30 14.71 0.12 9.84
CA ASP A 30 14.74 -0.59 11.12
C ASP A 30 14.69 -2.13 10.99
N ASP A 31 15.03 -2.69 9.82
CA ASP A 31 15.04 -4.12 9.51
C ASP A 31 13.67 -4.83 9.72
N ALA A 32 12.55 -4.11 9.63
CA ALA A 32 11.23 -4.72 9.72
C ALA A 32 10.98 -5.65 8.52
N LYS A 33 10.85 -6.94 8.80
CA LYS A 33 10.53 -7.94 7.77
C LYS A 33 9.08 -7.89 7.29
N PHE A 34 8.18 -7.46 8.17
CA PHE A 34 6.74 -7.41 7.92
C PHE A 34 6.19 -6.06 8.38
N ILE A 35 5.59 -5.33 7.46
CA ILE A 35 4.96 -4.04 7.69
C ILE A 35 3.52 -4.17 7.24
N ASN A 36 2.56 -3.85 8.11
CA ASN A 36 1.15 -3.84 7.73
C ASN A 36 0.71 -2.41 7.39
N LEU A 37 0.50 -2.15 6.09
CA LEU A 37 -0.20 -0.95 5.65
C LEU A 37 -1.71 -1.21 5.75
N HIS A 38 -2.43 -0.45 6.56
CA HIS A 38 -3.88 -0.60 6.65
C HIS A 38 -4.61 0.73 6.60
N GLY A 39 -5.90 0.69 6.30
CA GLY A 39 -6.74 1.88 6.22
C GLY A 39 -8.02 1.58 5.45
N PRO A 40 -9.04 2.45 5.52
CA PRO A 40 -10.33 2.22 4.90
C PRO A 40 -10.21 2.05 3.38
N GLN A 41 -11.25 1.47 2.77
CA GLN A 41 -11.37 1.46 1.31
C GLN A 41 -11.30 2.91 0.78
N HIS A 42 -10.79 3.08 -0.44
CA HIS A 42 -10.62 4.38 -1.09
C HIS A 42 -9.58 5.34 -0.47
N ALA A 43 -8.92 5.00 0.65
CA ALA A 43 -7.83 5.80 1.22
C ALA A 43 -6.56 5.92 0.34
N GLY A 44 -6.55 5.33 -0.86
CA GLY A 44 -5.42 5.41 -1.79
C GLY A 44 -4.24 4.45 -1.50
N LYS A 45 -4.42 3.42 -0.66
CA LYS A 45 -3.38 2.41 -0.37
C LYS A 45 -2.74 1.81 -1.61
N THR A 46 -3.55 1.40 -2.60
CA THR A 46 -3.06 0.81 -3.85
C THR A 46 -2.25 1.81 -4.68
N PHE A 47 -2.64 3.09 -4.69
CA PHE A 47 -1.88 4.13 -5.39
C PHE A 47 -0.51 4.35 -4.73
N LEU A 48 -0.48 4.46 -3.40
CA LEU A 48 0.77 4.51 -2.63
C LEU A 48 1.67 3.31 -2.93
N CYS A 49 1.11 2.11 -3.04
CA CYS A 49 1.86 0.91 -3.41
C CYS A 49 2.44 0.99 -4.84
N TRP A 50 1.75 1.60 -5.80
CA TRP A 50 2.31 1.83 -7.14
C TRP A 50 3.44 2.86 -7.12
N VAL A 51 3.35 3.90 -6.28
CA VAL A 51 4.46 4.84 -6.08
C VAL A 51 5.66 4.13 -5.45
N LEU A 52 5.43 3.30 -4.42
CA LEU A 52 6.49 2.49 -3.80
C LEU A 52 7.11 1.51 -4.81
N GLN A 53 6.33 0.95 -5.73
CA GLN A 53 6.82 0.06 -6.79
C GLN A 53 7.77 0.76 -7.79
N GLN A 54 7.73 2.10 -7.91
CA GLN A 54 8.67 2.81 -8.79
C GLN A 54 10.11 2.74 -8.27
N ASP A 55 10.30 2.49 -6.98
CA ASP A 55 11.60 2.09 -6.43
C ASP A 55 11.90 0.64 -6.87
N SER A 56 12.97 0.47 -7.65
CA SER A 56 13.30 -0.76 -8.38
C SER A 56 13.45 -2.01 -7.51
N ASP A 57 13.58 -1.83 -6.20
CA ASP A 57 13.70 -2.92 -5.23
C ASP A 57 12.35 -3.60 -4.93
N TRP A 58 11.22 -2.96 -5.23
CA TRP A 58 9.90 -3.44 -4.84
C TRP A 58 9.17 -4.19 -5.95
N ALA A 59 8.75 -5.42 -5.66
CA ALA A 59 7.83 -6.17 -6.51
C ALA A 59 6.39 -6.10 -5.98
N TYR A 60 5.44 -5.71 -6.83
CA TYR A 60 4.03 -5.60 -6.49
C TYR A 60 3.23 -6.83 -6.90
N TYR A 61 2.43 -7.36 -5.98
CA TYR A 61 1.56 -8.51 -6.20
C TYR A 61 0.17 -8.28 -5.58
N GLN A 62 -0.88 -8.64 -6.32
CA GLN A 62 -2.28 -8.60 -5.82
C GLN A 62 -2.73 -9.93 -5.20
N ALA A 63 -1.92 -10.97 -5.38
CA ALA A 63 -2.13 -12.29 -4.81
C ALA A 63 -0.77 -12.89 -4.47
N LEU A 64 -0.74 -13.83 -3.54
CA LEU A 64 0.50 -14.52 -3.17
C LEU A 64 1.03 -15.28 -4.41
N PRO A 65 2.21 -14.92 -4.97
CA PRO A 65 2.79 -15.61 -6.09
C PRO A 65 3.41 -16.93 -5.63
N ASP A 66 3.73 -17.83 -6.56
CA ASP A 66 4.48 -19.04 -6.23
C ASP A 66 5.95 -18.74 -5.87
N ASN A 67 6.53 -17.73 -6.54
CA ASN A 67 7.87 -17.21 -6.27
C ASN A 67 7.87 -15.67 -6.37
N ALA A 68 8.66 -15.01 -5.53
CA ALA A 68 8.88 -13.57 -5.65
C ALA A 68 10.07 -13.26 -6.57
N ASN A 69 10.00 -12.14 -7.28
CA ASN A 69 11.04 -11.69 -8.19
C ASN A 69 12.15 -10.91 -7.46
N THR A 70 11.80 -10.29 -6.33
CA THR A 70 12.72 -9.54 -5.49
C THR A 70 12.51 -9.91 -4.02
N PRO A 71 13.54 -9.73 -3.15
CA PRO A 71 13.39 -9.96 -1.72
C PRO A 71 12.42 -8.98 -1.03
N THR A 72 12.11 -7.85 -1.67
CA THR A 72 11.29 -6.78 -1.10
C THR A 72 9.98 -6.66 -1.87
N THR A 73 8.87 -6.97 -1.21
CA THR A 73 7.59 -7.20 -1.92
C THR A 73 6.41 -6.47 -1.28
N ILE A 74 5.45 -6.08 -2.12
CA ILE A 74 4.16 -5.53 -1.72
C ILE A 74 3.11 -6.58 -2.04
N TYR A 75 2.29 -6.94 -1.05
CA TYR A 75 1.12 -7.80 -1.21
C TYR A 75 -0.15 -6.99 -0.93
N ASP A 76 -0.82 -6.60 -2.00
CA ASP A 76 -2.08 -5.85 -1.96
C ASP A 76 -3.28 -6.78 -1.70
N HIS A 77 -4.38 -6.21 -1.19
CA HIS A 77 -5.64 -6.93 -0.89
C HIS A 77 -5.48 -8.13 0.06
N GLY A 78 -4.63 -7.96 1.07
CA GLY A 78 -4.41 -8.93 2.12
C GLY A 78 -5.66 -9.18 2.99
N ASN A 79 -5.79 -10.40 3.48
CA ASN A 79 -6.73 -10.72 4.55
C ASN A 79 -6.02 -10.48 5.92
N PRO A 80 -6.55 -9.59 6.78
CA PRO A 80 -5.96 -9.27 8.08
C PRO A 80 -6.00 -10.42 9.11
N ASP A 81 -6.77 -11.48 8.87
CA ASP A 81 -6.95 -12.59 9.78
C ASP A 81 -5.62 -13.31 10.09
N ARG A 82 -5.50 -13.81 11.32
CA ARG A 82 -4.30 -14.51 11.79
C ARG A 82 -3.86 -15.68 10.91
N ARG A 83 -4.80 -16.42 10.33
CA ARG A 83 -4.49 -17.57 9.47
C ARG A 83 -3.80 -17.14 8.17
N ALA A 84 -4.28 -16.06 7.55
CA ALA A 84 -3.75 -15.55 6.29
C ALA A 84 -2.35 -14.96 6.46
N THR A 85 -2.19 -14.12 7.48
CA THR A 85 -0.90 -13.50 7.85
C THR A 85 0.17 -14.53 8.20
N ARG A 86 -0.18 -15.64 8.87
CA ARG A 86 0.74 -16.76 9.12
C ARG A 86 1.14 -17.50 7.85
N LYS A 87 0.20 -17.74 6.93
CA LYS A 87 0.51 -18.36 5.63
C LYS A 87 1.52 -17.51 4.85
N LEU A 88 1.31 -16.20 4.82
CA LEU A 88 2.22 -15.24 4.21
C LEU A 88 3.61 -15.30 4.85
N ARG A 89 3.70 -15.36 6.18
CA ARG A 89 4.97 -15.47 6.90
C ARG A 89 5.77 -16.70 6.53
N ASN A 90 5.09 -17.85 6.46
CA ASN A 90 5.73 -19.10 6.05
C ASN A 90 6.24 -19.00 4.60
N HIS A 91 5.42 -18.43 3.71
CA HIS A 91 5.82 -18.18 2.32
C HIS A 91 7.07 -17.29 2.25
N ALA A 92 7.11 -16.19 3.01
CA ALA A 92 8.25 -15.30 3.07
C ALA A 92 9.54 -15.99 3.54
N SER A 93 9.41 -16.81 4.59
CA SER A 93 10.53 -17.57 5.13
C SER A 93 11.07 -18.58 4.12
N ILE A 94 10.19 -19.26 3.38
CA ILE A 94 10.58 -20.27 2.37
C ILE A 94 11.27 -19.60 1.18
N ASN A 95 10.79 -18.44 0.76
CA ASN A 95 11.27 -17.71 -0.41
C ASN A 95 12.41 -16.72 -0.09
N GLY A 96 12.86 -16.63 1.17
CA GLY A 96 13.94 -15.71 1.56
C GLY A 96 13.59 -14.24 1.36
N LEU A 97 12.33 -13.84 1.57
CA LEU A 97 11.91 -12.44 1.46
C LEU A 97 12.50 -11.63 2.63
N ALA A 98 13.08 -10.47 2.30
CA ALA A 98 13.69 -9.55 3.24
C ALA A 98 12.64 -8.66 3.90
N THR A 99 11.79 -8.01 3.10
CA THR A 99 10.78 -7.05 3.58
C THR A 99 9.47 -7.22 2.83
N ILE A 100 8.37 -7.21 3.58
CA ILE A 100 7.01 -7.34 3.05
C ILE A 100 6.14 -6.20 3.54
N VAL A 101 5.54 -5.46 2.61
CA VAL A 101 4.40 -4.59 2.89
C VAL A 101 3.12 -5.37 2.63
N TYR A 102 2.37 -5.66 3.69
CA TYR A 102 1.09 -6.35 3.63
C TYR A 102 -0.06 -5.37 3.75
N VAL A 103 -0.81 -5.18 2.67
CA VAL A 103 -1.85 -4.15 2.59
C VAL A 103 -3.20 -4.75 2.96
N THR A 104 -3.91 -4.16 3.91
CA THR A 104 -5.21 -4.64 4.39
C THR A 104 -6.20 -3.49 4.61
N GLU A 105 -7.50 -3.78 4.71
CA GLU A 105 -8.51 -2.75 4.99
C GLU A 105 -8.59 -2.36 6.47
N ARG A 106 -8.19 -3.27 7.35
CA ARG A 106 -8.12 -3.09 8.80
C ARG A 106 -6.79 -3.63 9.32
N PRO A 107 -6.37 -3.27 10.54
CA PRO A 107 -5.13 -3.79 11.12
C PRO A 107 -5.10 -5.32 11.06
N ALA A 108 -3.96 -5.87 10.61
CA ALA A 108 -3.71 -7.30 10.67
C ALA A 108 -3.65 -7.78 12.13
N GLU A 109 -4.20 -8.97 12.41
CA GLU A 109 -4.31 -9.50 13.78
C GLU A 109 -2.96 -9.89 14.40
N GLU A 110 -1.98 -10.24 13.59
CA GLU A 110 -0.62 -10.49 14.06
C GLU A 110 0.08 -9.16 14.40
N VAL A 111 1.03 -9.21 15.34
CA VAL A 111 1.76 -8.01 15.81
C VAL A 111 2.90 -7.73 14.84
N TYR A 112 2.64 -6.83 13.89
CA TYR A 112 3.64 -6.24 13.00
C TYR A 112 3.71 -4.72 13.27
N PRO A 113 4.81 -4.05 12.93
CA PRO A 113 4.77 -2.62 12.66
C PRO A 113 3.58 -2.28 11.75
N ARG A 114 2.76 -1.33 12.19
CA ARG A 114 1.52 -0.92 11.51
C ARG A 114 1.68 0.51 11.02
N VAL A 115 1.39 0.69 9.74
CA VAL A 115 1.27 1.99 9.11
C VAL A 115 -0.20 2.18 8.78
N GLU A 116 -0.83 3.12 9.46
CA GLU A 116 -2.23 3.47 9.20
C GLU A 116 -2.30 4.60 8.18
N LEU A 117 -3.03 4.36 7.10
CA LEU A 117 -3.48 5.39 6.17
C LEU A 117 -4.93 5.71 6.47
N SER A 118 -5.14 6.64 7.40
CA SER A 118 -6.45 7.15 7.82
C SER A 118 -6.57 8.63 7.44
N PRO A 119 -6.90 8.94 6.18
CA PRO A 119 -6.97 10.30 5.70
C PRO A 119 -8.22 11.04 6.23
N ALA A 120 -8.07 12.35 6.46
CA ALA A 120 -9.18 13.26 6.71
C ALA A 120 -9.97 13.57 5.42
N GLU A 121 -11.07 14.33 5.49
CA GLU A 121 -11.89 14.63 4.31
C GLU A 121 -11.13 15.44 3.26
N GLU A 122 -10.21 16.31 3.68
CA GLU A 122 -9.39 17.16 2.81
C GLU A 122 -8.55 16.34 1.81
N HIS A 123 -8.10 15.15 2.23
CA HIS A 123 -7.38 14.20 1.37
C HIS A 123 -8.13 13.84 0.09
N TYR A 124 -9.46 13.65 0.19
CA TYR A 124 -10.26 13.27 -0.98
C TYR A 124 -10.43 14.45 -1.95
N SER A 125 -10.42 15.68 -1.41
CA SER A 125 -10.41 16.90 -2.23
C SER A 125 -9.07 17.07 -2.96
N GLU A 126 -7.94 16.77 -2.32
CA GLU A 126 -6.62 16.75 -2.95
C GLU A 126 -6.54 15.70 -4.07
N ILE A 127 -7.05 14.49 -3.83
CA ILE A 127 -7.12 13.44 -4.86
C ILE A 127 -7.95 13.92 -6.07
N ALA A 128 -9.12 14.52 -5.84
CA ALA A 128 -9.96 15.04 -6.91
C ALA A 128 -9.25 16.14 -7.71
N SER A 129 -8.51 17.04 -7.03
CA SER A 129 -7.68 18.06 -7.70
C SER A 129 -6.61 17.42 -8.58
N ASN A 130 -5.85 16.46 -8.04
CA ASN A 130 -4.81 15.75 -8.78
C ASN A 130 -5.39 15.00 -9.99
N TRP A 131 -6.59 14.43 -9.86
CA TRP A 131 -7.28 13.77 -10.98
C TRP A 131 -7.72 14.75 -12.06
N ALA A 132 -8.20 15.93 -11.68
CA ALA A 132 -8.56 16.99 -12.62
C ALA A 132 -7.34 17.43 -13.45
N ASP A 133 -6.19 17.61 -12.79
CA ASP A 133 -4.93 17.98 -13.46
C ASP A 133 -4.43 16.90 -14.43
N LEU A 134 -4.73 15.63 -14.15
CA LEU A 134 -4.44 14.49 -15.01
C LEU A 134 -5.50 14.24 -16.10
N GLY A 135 -6.59 15.02 -16.13
CA GLY A 135 -7.71 14.84 -17.06
C GLY A 135 -8.50 13.54 -16.84
N LEU A 136 -8.55 13.05 -15.61
CA LEU A 136 -9.30 11.85 -15.22
C LEU A 136 -10.76 12.20 -14.86
N ASP A 137 -11.63 11.20 -14.93
CA ASP A 137 -13.05 11.35 -14.62
C ASP A 137 -13.27 11.52 -13.11
N LEU A 138 -13.68 12.73 -12.70
CA LEU A 138 -13.92 13.09 -11.31
C LEU A 138 -15.13 12.38 -10.70
N ASP A 139 -16.09 11.90 -11.51
CA ASP A 139 -17.23 11.12 -11.01
C ASP A 139 -16.80 9.76 -10.45
N THR A 140 -15.57 9.33 -10.79
CA THR A 140 -14.97 8.08 -10.31
C THR A 140 -13.86 8.32 -9.28
N ALA A 141 -13.65 9.58 -8.86
CA ALA A 141 -12.65 9.91 -7.86
C ALA A 141 -13.01 9.28 -6.49
N PRO A 142 -12.02 8.79 -5.73
CA PRO A 142 -12.19 8.34 -4.36
C PRO A 142 -12.94 9.37 -3.51
N SER A 143 -13.94 8.91 -2.77
CA SER A 143 -14.66 9.70 -1.78
C SER A 143 -14.63 9.00 -0.41
N PRO A 144 -14.87 9.73 0.70
CA PRO A 144 -15.06 9.12 2.00
C PRO A 144 -16.15 8.05 1.95
N ILE A 145 -15.94 6.93 2.65
CA ILE A 145 -17.01 5.95 2.86
C ILE A 145 -17.98 6.54 3.90
N GLN A 146 -19.21 6.79 3.50
CA GLN A 146 -20.29 7.09 4.44
C GLN A 146 -20.56 5.82 5.27
N GLN A 147 -20.30 5.90 6.58
CA GLN A 147 -20.60 4.81 7.52
C GLN A 147 -22.09 4.65 7.79
#